data_AF-A0A7Y8I3S4-F1
#
_entry.id   AF-A0A7Y8I3S4-F1
#
_cell.length_a   1.000
_cell.length_b   1.000
_cell.length_c   1.000
_cell.angle_alpha   90.00
_cell.angle_beta   90.00
_cell.angle_gamma   90.00
#
_symmetry.space_group_name_H-M   'P 1'
#
loop_
_entity.id
_entity.type
_entity.pdbx_description
1 polymer ?
#
loop_
_entity_poly.entity_id
_entity_poly.type
_entity_poly.pdbx_seq_one_letter_code
_entity_poly.pdbx_strand_id
1 'polypeptide(L)'
;MSGSMGSRQAPPAVRDRIRDEDSRLIERVVVLLLAFWMGTLLLAALAATGSFAAVDSTLSKPPAVVAKALERMGPDQTRELLHYHSGEVNRGLFETFGWLQLGLTAVTFTLMLFLTNAGKRVLGLAASMAAMSGLISFYVIPGMVRIGREMRARPPGPTPDMSESFQTMHRAFAAFEVAAVLLAILLMAALLRGGARARR
;
A
#
# COMPACT_ATOMS: atom_id res chain seq x y z
N MET A 1 2.52 -69.59 10.91
CA MET A 1 3.44 -68.46 10.68
C MET A 1 2.65 -67.36 9.99
N SER A 2 2.12 -66.39 10.76
CA SER A 2 1.36 -65.26 10.22
C SER A 2 2.16 -63.99 10.49
N GLY A 3 2.65 -63.37 9.42
CA GLY A 3 3.52 -62.20 9.48
C GLY A 3 2.72 -60.95 9.83
N SER A 4 3.02 -60.39 11.00
CA SER A 4 2.57 -59.07 11.44
C SER A 4 3.03 -58.01 10.43
N MET A 5 2.08 -57.40 9.72
CA MET A 5 2.30 -56.18 8.95
C MET A 5 2.70 -55.05 9.90
N GLY A 6 4.01 -54.76 9.92
CA GLY A 6 4.54 -53.57 10.58
C GLY A 6 3.91 -52.33 9.98
N SER A 7 3.16 -51.60 10.80
CA SER A 7 2.69 -50.26 10.51
C SER A 7 3.92 -49.36 10.29
N ARG A 8 4.19 -48.98 9.03
CA ARG A 8 5.14 -47.92 8.72
C ARG A 8 4.60 -46.64 9.34
N GLN A 9 5.12 -46.29 10.51
CA GLN A 9 4.99 -44.94 11.05
C GLN A 9 5.56 -43.99 10.01
N ALA A 10 4.72 -43.12 9.46
CA ALA A 10 5.16 -42.05 8.59
C ALA A 10 6.21 -41.21 9.36
N PRO A 11 7.35 -40.85 8.74
CA PRO A 11 8.37 -40.08 9.42
C PRO A 11 7.76 -38.77 9.95
N PRO A 12 8.11 -38.35 11.18
CA PRO A 12 7.62 -37.09 11.73
C PRO A 12 7.96 -35.99 10.75
N ALA A 13 6.95 -35.25 10.32
CA ALA A 13 7.15 -34.12 9.42
C ALA A 13 8.15 -33.18 10.11
N VAL A 14 9.26 -32.87 9.43
CA VAL A 14 10.27 -31.89 9.83
C VAL A 14 9.67 -30.48 9.74
N ARG A 15 8.56 -30.24 10.44
CA ARG A 15 7.68 -29.09 10.20
C ARG A 15 7.71 -28.05 11.31
N ASP A 16 8.05 -28.43 12.52
CA ASP A 16 7.93 -27.50 13.65
C ASP A 16 9.32 -26.97 13.99
N ARG A 17 9.74 -25.97 13.21
CA ARG A 17 10.98 -25.21 13.48
C ARG A 17 10.80 -24.35 14.74
N ILE A 18 9.55 -23.99 15.04
CA ILE A 18 9.12 -23.14 16.15
C ILE A 18 7.92 -23.82 16.82
N ARG A 19 7.72 -23.58 18.12
CA ARG A 19 6.54 -24.04 18.85
C ARG A 19 5.25 -23.45 18.26
N ASP A 20 4.23 -24.27 18.09
CA ASP A 20 2.97 -23.88 17.42
C ASP A 20 2.22 -22.73 18.10
N GLU A 21 2.38 -22.57 19.41
CA GLU A 21 1.81 -21.44 20.15
C GLU A 21 2.46 -20.11 19.74
N ASP A 22 3.78 -20.11 19.62
CA ASP A 22 4.56 -18.92 19.28
C ASP A 22 4.33 -18.55 17.80
N SER A 23 4.31 -19.54 16.89
CA SER A 23 3.95 -19.33 15.49
C SER A 23 2.58 -18.67 15.35
N ARG A 24 1.57 -19.14 16.09
CA ARG A 24 0.20 -18.59 16.03
C ARG A 24 0.08 -17.18 16.60
N LEU A 25 0.89 -16.84 17.61
CA LEU A 25 0.96 -15.47 18.11
C LEU A 25 1.47 -14.53 17.01
N ILE A 26 2.56 -14.92 16.33
CA ILE A 26 3.15 -14.13 15.24
C ILE A 26 2.18 -13.99 14.06
N GLU A 27 1.46 -15.05 13.68
CA GLU A 27 0.44 -14.97 12.63
C GLU A 27 -0.66 -13.94 12.96
N ARG A 28 -1.07 -13.81 14.23
CA ARG A 28 -2.04 -12.79 14.67
C ARG A 28 -1.45 -11.38 14.59
N VAL A 29 -0.20 -11.21 15.00
CA VAL A 29 0.52 -9.94 14.85
C VAL A 29 0.57 -9.54 13.37
N VAL A 30 0.87 -10.48 12.47
CA VAL A 30 0.85 -10.24 11.02
C VAL A 30 -0.54 -9.82 10.53
N VAL A 31 -1.62 -10.47 10.99
CA VAL A 31 -2.98 -10.04 10.63
C VAL A 31 -3.26 -8.62 11.11
N LEU A 32 -2.84 -8.24 12.32
CA LEU A 32 -2.98 -6.87 12.82
C LEU A 32 -2.17 -5.86 11.99
N LEU A 33 -0.94 -6.21 11.60
CA LEU A 33 -0.10 -5.37 10.73
C LEU A 33 -0.75 -5.18 9.34
N LEU A 34 -1.33 -6.22 8.78
CA LEU A 34 -2.03 -6.14 7.49
C LEU A 34 -3.30 -5.28 7.58
N ALA A 35 -4.07 -5.41 8.66
CA ALA A 35 -5.23 -4.55 8.91
C ALA A 35 -4.82 -3.08 9.09
N PHE A 36 -3.73 -2.83 9.84
CA PHE A 36 -3.17 -1.49 10.00
C PHE A 36 -2.71 -0.91 8.65
N TRP A 37 -1.97 -1.69 7.86
CA TRP A 37 -1.54 -1.29 6.52
C TRP A 37 -2.73 -0.89 5.63
N MET A 38 -3.80 -1.69 5.59
CA MET A 38 -5.03 -1.35 4.85
C MET A 38 -5.69 -0.06 5.37
N GLY A 39 -5.70 0.14 6.69
CA GLY A 39 -6.18 1.38 7.30
C GLY A 39 -5.37 2.60 6.85
N THR A 40 -4.04 2.47 6.80
CA THR A 40 -3.18 3.56 6.32
C THR A 40 -3.38 3.85 4.84
N LEU A 41 -3.63 2.83 4.00
CA LEU A 41 -3.97 3.01 2.59
C LEU A 41 -5.27 3.81 2.42
N LEU A 42 -6.31 3.47 3.19
CA LEU A 42 -7.57 4.20 3.17
C LEU A 42 -7.40 5.67 3.60
N LEU A 43 -6.66 5.90 4.69
CA LEU A 43 -6.38 7.25 5.18
C LEU A 43 -5.58 8.07 4.16
N ALA A 44 -4.58 7.47 3.50
CA ALA A 44 -3.82 8.14 2.45
C ALA A 44 -4.72 8.52 1.25
N ALA A 45 -5.62 7.63 0.83
CA ALA A 45 -6.57 7.92 -0.25
C ALA A 45 -7.53 9.06 0.11
N LEU A 46 -8.03 9.09 1.35
CA LEU A 46 -8.89 10.18 1.84
C LEU A 46 -8.15 11.50 1.97
N ALA A 47 -6.91 11.48 2.47
CA ALA A 47 -6.09 12.68 2.58
C ALA A 47 -5.76 13.26 1.19
N ALA A 48 -5.43 12.42 0.22
CA ALA A 48 -5.12 12.85 -1.14
C ALA A 48 -6.31 13.46 -1.89
N THR A 49 -7.50 12.90 -1.69
CA THR A 49 -8.74 13.43 -2.27
C THR A 49 -9.21 14.69 -1.54
N GLY A 50 -9.10 14.71 -0.21
CA GLY A 50 -9.43 15.87 0.63
C GLY A 50 -8.59 17.10 0.32
N SER A 51 -7.31 16.94 -0.03
CA SER A 51 -6.44 18.08 -0.36
C SER A 51 -6.89 18.81 -1.64
N PHE A 52 -7.41 18.09 -2.64
CA PHE A 52 -7.97 18.70 -3.85
C PHE A 52 -9.33 19.32 -3.59
N ALA A 53 -10.20 18.66 -2.81
CA ALA A 53 -11.49 19.25 -2.41
C ALA A 53 -11.31 20.57 -1.62
N ALA A 54 -10.24 20.69 -0.84
CA ALA A 54 -9.89 21.92 -0.14
C ALA A 54 -9.54 23.08 -1.10
N VAL A 55 -8.97 22.78 -2.28
CA VAL A 55 -8.72 23.80 -3.32
C VAL A 55 -10.04 24.37 -3.80
N ASP A 56 -11.00 23.52 -4.17
CA ASP A 56 -12.32 23.94 -4.66
C ASP A 56 -13.12 24.71 -3.59
N SER A 57 -13.03 24.27 -2.33
CA SER A 57 -13.64 24.99 -1.20
C SER A 57 -13.01 26.37 -1.00
N THR A 58 -11.69 26.50 -1.14
CA THR A 58 -10.98 27.78 -0.96
C THR A 58 -11.29 28.76 -2.08
N LEU A 59 -11.39 28.26 -3.33
CA LEU A 59 -11.77 29.06 -4.49
C LEU A 59 -13.22 29.56 -4.41
N SER A 60 -14.15 28.71 -3.95
CA SER A 60 -15.57 29.06 -3.86
C SER A 60 -15.91 29.94 -2.65
N LYS A 61 -15.20 29.76 -1.53
CA LYS A 61 -15.39 30.51 -0.28
C LYS A 61 -14.03 30.88 0.34
N PRO A 62 -13.36 31.93 -0.17
CA PRO A 62 -12.08 32.37 0.35
C PRO A 62 -12.15 32.76 1.85
N PRO A 63 -11.27 32.23 2.72
CA PRO A 63 -11.20 32.66 4.10
C PRO A 63 -10.82 34.15 4.21
N ALA A 64 -11.45 34.89 5.13
CA ALA A 64 -11.25 36.34 5.28
C ALA A 64 -9.79 36.76 5.45
N VAL A 65 -8.96 35.91 6.09
CA VAL A 65 -7.53 36.15 6.31
C VAL A 65 -6.71 36.20 5.02
N VAL A 66 -7.13 35.49 3.96
CA VAL A 66 -6.43 35.46 2.66
C VAL A 66 -7.22 36.06 1.51
N ALA A 67 -8.52 36.35 1.69
CA ALA A 67 -9.43 36.79 0.64
C ALA A 67 -8.87 37.96 -0.19
N LYS A 68 -8.37 39.01 0.47
CA LYS A 68 -7.78 40.18 -0.21
C LYS A 68 -6.50 39.87 -1.00
N ALA A 69 -5.73 38.87 -0.55
CA ALA A 69 -4.54 38.43 -1.28
C ALA A 69 -4.94 37.62 -2.52
N LEU A 70 -5.92 36.72 -2.39
CA LEU A 70 -6.43 35.91 -3.50
C LEU A 70 -7.13 36.76 -4.57
N GLU A 71 -7.91 37.77 -4.16
CA GLU A 71 -8.53 38.74 -5.08
C GLU A 71 -7.49 39.47 -5.93
N ARG A 72 -6.36 39.87 -5.32
CA ARG A 72 -5.27 40.57 -6.03
C ARG A 72 -4.56 39.68 -7.06
N MET A 73 -4.45 38.39 -6.78
CA MET A 73 -3.87 37.41 -7.72
C MET A 73 -4.82 37.08 -8.88
N GLY A 74 -6.12 37.19 -8.65
CA GLY A 74 -7.14 36.76 -9.61
C GLY A 74 -7.38 35.25 -9.61
N PRO A 75 -8.49 34.80 -10.22
CA PRO A 75 -8.98 33.43 -10.09
C PRO A 75 -8.06 32.37 -10.71
N ASP A 76 -7.48 32.65 -11.88
CA ASP A 76 -6.66 31.67 -12.60
C ASP A 76 -5.33 31.40 -11.89
N GLN A 77 -4.62 32.46 -11.49
CA GLN A 77 -3.35 32.34 -10.73
C GLN A 77 -3.59 31.73 -9.35
N THR A 78 -4.71 32.06 -8.70
CA THR A 78 -5.09 31.45 -7.42
C THR A 78 -5.33 29.95 -7.57
N ARG A 79 -6.09 29.54 -8.58
CA ARG A 79 -6.33 28.13 -8.88
C ARG A 79 -5.01 27.40 -9.13
N GLU A 80 -4.15 27.95 -9.98
CA GLU A 80 -2.85 27.35 -10.30
C GLU A 80 -1.97 27.17 -9.05
N LEU A 81 -1.85 28.21 -8.21
CA LEU A 81 -1.08 28.15 -6.97
C LEU A 81 -1.61 27.08 -6.00
N LEU A 82 -2.94 27.02 -5.81
CA LEU A 82 -3.55 26.07 -4.89
C LEU A 82 -3.43 24.63 -5.40
N HIS A 83 -3.58 24.38 -6.70
CA HIS A 83 -3.32 23.06 -7.29
C HIS A 83 -1.85 22.67 -7.20
N TYR A 84 -0.93 23.61 -7.42
CA TYR A 84 0.50 23.37 -7.23
C TYR A 84 0.80 22.93 -5.80
N HIS A 85 0.29 23.68 -4.81
CA HIS A 85 0.47 23.38 -3.39
C HIS A 85 -0.12 22.03 -3.00
N SER A 86 -1.37 21.76 -3.38
CA SER A 86 -2.04 20.47 -3.12
C SER A 86 -1.26 19.31 -3.75
N GLY A 87 -0.71 19.49 -4.95
CA GLY A 87 0.15 18.51 -5.60
C GLY A 87 1.46 18.24 -4.83
N GLU A 88 2.09 19.26 -4.24
CA GLU A 88 3.30 19.05 -3.41
C GLU A 88 3.00 18.39 -2.06
N VAL A 89 1.85 18.70 -1.45
CA VAL A 89 1.38 17.99 -0.25
C VAL A 89 1.14 16.52 -0.58
N ASN A 90 0.43 16.24 -1.68
CA ASN A 90 0.16 14.86 -2.11
C ASN A 90 1.43 14.10 -2.48
N ARG A 91 2.42 14.77 -3.10
CA ARG A 91 3.73 14.18 -3.35
C ARG A 91 4.36 13.66 -2.05
N GLY A 92 4.44 14.52 -1.03
CA GLY A 92 5.00 14.13 0.27
C GLY A 92 4.21 12.99 0.92
N LEU A 93 2.89 13.00 0.79
CA LEU A 93 2.03 11.93 1.26
C LEU A 93 2.32 10.59 0.56
N PHE A 94 2.40 10.58 -0.78
CA PHE A 94 2.70 9.36 -1.55
C PHE A 94 4.09 8.81 -1.24
N GLU A 95 5.13 9.66 -1.18
CA GLU A 95 6.49 9.23 -0.83
C GLU A 95 6.52 8.60 0.57
N THR A 96 5.91 9.25 1.56
CA THR A 96 5.85 8.75 2.93
C THR A 96 5.08 7.43 3.01
N PHE A 97 3.93 7.35 2.32
CA PHE A 97 3.10 6.16 2.25
C PHE A 97 3.84 4.98 1.61
N GLY A 98 4.56 5.20 0.51
CA GLY A 98 5.38 4.17 -0.14
C GLY A 98 6.40 3.56 0.83
N TRP A 99 7.16 4.40 1.54
CA TRP A 99 8.11 3.91 2.54
C TRP A 99 7.46 3.15 3.70
N LEU A 100 6.33 3.64 4.20
CA LEU A 100 5.57 2.95 5.25
C LEU A 100 5.09 1.58 4.79
N GLN A 101 4.52 1.50 3.59
CA GLN A 101 4.05 0.26 2.97
C GLN A 101 5.19 -0.74 2.75
N LEU A 102 6.33 -0.29 2.23
CA LEU A 102 7.51 -1.14 2.06
C LEU A 102 8.01 -1.66 3.41
N GLY A 103 8.09 -0.81 4.43
CA GLY A 103 8.49 -1.21 5.77
C GLY A 103 7.54 -2.26 6.37
N LEU A 104 6.23 -2.03 6.32
CA LEU A 104 5.23 -2.95 6.88
C LEU A 104 5.20 -4.31 6.17
N THR A 105 5.29 -4.32 4.84
CA THR A 105 5.30 -5.57 4.07
C THR A 105 6.62 -6.33 4.20
N ALA A 106 7.75 -5.63 4.32
CA ALA A 106 9.04 -6.24 4.63
C ALA A 106 9.03 -6.89 6.02
N VAL A 107 8.57 -6.16 7.05
CA VAL A 107 8.43 -6.72 8.42
C VAL A 107 7.51 -7.93 8.41
N THR A 108 6.35 -7.83 7.74
CA THR A 108 5.43 -8.95 7.59
C THR A 108 6.11 -10.18 6.98
N PHE A 109 6.82 -9.99 5.86
CA PHE A 109 7.54 -11.09 5.21
C PHE A 109 8.63 -11.69 6.10
N THR A 110 9.43 -10.86 6.79
CA THR A 110 10.48 -11.31 7.70
C THR A 110 9.92 -12.10 8.88
N LEU A 111 8.83 -11.62 9.51
CA LEU A 111 8.14 -12.34 10.59
C LEU A 111 7.65 -13.71 10.10
N MET A 112 7.04 -13.76 8.91
CA MET A 112 6.57 -15.01 8.34
C MET A 112 7.72 -15.97 7.99
N LEU A 113 8.84 -15.46 7.49
CA LEU A 113 9.99 -16.25 7.06
C LEU A 113 10.73 -16.90 8.23
N PHE A 114 10.91 -16.17 9.32
CA PHE A 114 11.77 -16.59 10.43
C PHE A 114 11.03 -17.00 11.69
N LEU A 115 9.81 -16.49 11.91
CA LEU A 115 9.09 -16.64 13.18
C LEU A 115 7.76 -17.40 13.05
N THR A 116 7.53 -18.09 11.92
CA THR A 116 6.34 -18.96 11.77
C THR A 116 6.68 -20.29 11.09
N ASN A 117 5.82 -21.30 11.27
CA ASN A 117 5.85 -22.57 10.53
C ASN A 117 5.05 -22.48 9.21
N ALA A 118 4.91 -21.28 8.63
CA ALA A 118 4.07 -21.04 7.47
C ALA A 118 4.52 -21.87 6.25
N GLY A 119 3.53 -22.44 5.56
CA GLY A 119 3.79 -23.20 4.33
C GLY A 119 4.24 -22.30 3.17
N LYS A 120 4.91 -22.89 2.17
CA LYS A 120 5.45 -22.20 0.98
C LYS A 120 4.44 -21.27 0.29
N ARG A 121 3.16 -21.63 0.26
CA ARG A 121 2.10 -20.79 -0.34
C ARG A 121 1.90 -19.47 0.41
N VAL A 122 1.84 -19.53 1.74
CA VAL A 122 1.64 -18.35 2.60
C VAL A 122 2.88 -17.45 2.54
N LEU A 123 4.07 -18.05 2.59
CA LEU A 123 5.33 -17.33 2.43
C LEU A 123 5.44 -16.68 1.05
N GLY A 124 4.97 -17.36 -0.01
CA GLY A 124 4.89 -16.81 -1.36
C GLY A 124 4.00 -15.59 -1.45
N LEU A 125 2.81 -15.61 -0.81
CA LEU A 125 1.93 -14.43 -0.75
C LEU A 125 2.61 -13.24 -0.05
N ALA A 126 3.23 -13.47 1.11
CA ALA A 126 3.95 -12.43 1.84
C ALA A 126 5.13 -11.86 1.01
N ALA A 127 5.88 -12.72 0.32
CA ALA A 127 6.96 -12.30 -0.58
C ALA A 127 6.43 -11.47 -1.76
N SER A 128 5.32 -11.90 -2.38
CA SER A 128 4.70 -11.16 -3.48
C SER A 128 4.22 -9.77 -3.04
N MET A 129 3.67 -9.64 -1.83
CA MET A 129 3.30 -8.33 -1.28
C MET A 129 4.49 -7.41 -1.07
N ALA A 130 5.59 -7.93 -0.50
CA ALA A 130 6.81 -7.15 -0.28
C ALA A 130 7.45 -6.73 -1.62
N ALA A 131 7.50 -7.63 -2.60
CA ALA A 131 7.98 -7.32 -3.95
C ALA A 131 7.11 -6.25 -4.64
N MET A 132 5.78 -6.37 -4.52
CA MET A 132 4.84 -5.38 -5.05
C MET A 132 5.06 -4.00 -4.41
N SER A 133 5.21 -3.96 -3.10
CA SER A 133 5.48 -2.72 -2.35
C SER A 133 6.81 -2.09 -2.74
N GLY A 134 7.84 -2.91 -3.01
CA GLY A 134 9.10 -2.44 -3.58
C GLY A 134 8.92 -1.83 -4.96
N LEU A 135 8.18 -2.50 -5.85
CA LEU A 135 7.90 -1.98 -7.19
C LEU A 135 7.17 -0.63 -7.14
N ILE A 136 6.15 -0.51 -6.28
CA ILE A 136 5.40 0.73 -6.09
C ILE A 136 6.32 1.84 -5.57
N SER A 137 7.11 1.55 -4.54
CA SER A 137 7.93 2.55 -3.84
C SER A 137 9.14 3.02 -4.65
N PHE A 138 9.80 2.13 -5.39
CA PHE A 138 11.02 2.45 -6.12
C PHE A 138 10.78 2.89 -7.57
N TYR A 139 9.66 2.51 -8.18
CA TYR A 139 9.43 2.79 -9.61
C TYR A 139 8.15 3.60 -9.86
N VAL A 140 7.02 3.17 -9.30
CA VAL A 140 5.71 3.78 -9.63
C VAL A 140 5.59 5.18 -9.02
N ILE A 141 5.82 5.31 -7.71
CA ILE A 141 5.71 6.59 -7.00
C ILE A 141 6.73 7.61 -7.55
N PRO A 142 8.04 7.30 -7.66
CA PRO A 142 9.00 8.23 -8.22
C PRO A 142 8.67 8.62 -9.67
N GLY A 143 8.17 7.68 -10.48
CA GLY A 143 7.71 7.94 -11.84
C GLY A 143 6.55 8.92 -11.90
N MET A 144 5.54 8.73 -11.05
CA MET A 144 4.38 9.63 -10.94
C MET A 144 4.78 11.03 -10.47
N VAL A 145 5.68 11.12 -9.48
CA VAL A 145 6.19 12.39 -8.96
C VAL A 145 6.95 13.17 -10.02
N ARG A 146 7.83 12.49 -10.78
CA ARG A 146 8.57 13.11 -11.88
C ARG A 146 7.64 13.71 -12.93
N ILE A 147 6.71 12.91 -13.46
CA ILE A 147 5.74 13.37 -14.47
C ILE A 147 4.90 14.53 -13.91
N GLY A 148 4.41 14.41 -12.67
CA GLY A 148 3.62 15.46 -12.03
C GLY A 148 4.38 16.77 -11.81
N ARG A 149 5.70 16.73 -11.62
CA ARG A 149 6.54 17.95 -11.54
C ARG A 149 6.80 18.57 -12.91
N GLU A 150 7.09 17.75 -13.91
CA GLU A 150 7.30 18.21 -15.29
C GLU A 150 6.07 18.92 -15.86
N MET A 151 4.86 18.40 -15.58
CA MET A 151 3.59 19.04 -15.95
C MET A 151 3.41 20.42 -15.32
N ARG A 152 3.83 20.59 -14.06
CA ARG A 152 3.67 21.84 -13.30
C ARG A 152 4.76 22.87 -13.54
N ALA A 153 5.89 22.46 -14.12
CA ALA A 153 7.00 23.37 -14.44
C ALA A 153 6.80 24.13 -15.76
N ARG A 154 5.76 23.81 -16.55
CA ARG A 154 5.49 24.44 -17.85
C ARG A 154 4.39 25.51 -17.76
N PRO A 155 4.45 26.53 -18.64
CA PRO A 155 3.33 27.46 -18.83
C PRO A 155 2.05 26.70 -19.21
N PRO A 156 0.87 27.16 -18.77
CA PRO A 156 -0.41 26.57 -19.16
C PRO A 156 -0.56 26.49 -20.69
N GLY A 157 -0.75 25.28 -21.22
CA GLY A 157 -0.93 25.03 -22.65
C GLY A 157 -1.38 23.59 -22.93
N PRO A 158 -2.07 23.32 -24.04
CA PRO A 158 -2.59 22.00 -24.34
C PRO A 158 -1.46 21.10 -24.88
N THR A 159 -0.85 20.30 -24.02
CA THR A 159 -0.01 19.15 -24.44
C THR A 159 -0.73 17.86 -24.03
N PRO A 160 -1.52 17.24 -24.93
CA PRO A 160 -2.32 16.04 -24.65
C PRO A 160 -1.51 14.85 -24.10
N ASP A 161 -0.27 14.75 -24.56
CA ASP A 161 0.74 13.71 -24.31
C ASP A 161 1.14 13.56 -22.83
N MET A 162 1.28 14.65 -22.07
CA MET A 162 1.61 14.56 -20.64
C MET A 162 0.41 14.24 -19.75
N SER A 163 -0.77 14.74 -20.10
CA SER A 163 -2.00 14.43 -19.37
C SER A 163 -2.35 12.94 -19.50
N GLU A 164 -2.12 12.36 -20.67
CA GLU A 164 -2.27 10.92 -20.90
C GLU A 164 -1.22 10.09 -20.14
N SER A 165 0.04 10.55 -20.13
CA SER A 165 1.12 9.90 -19.37
C SER A 165 0.85 9.87 -17.87
N PHE A 166 0.39 11.00 -17.30
CA PHE A 166 0.00 11.07 -15.90
C PHE A 166 -1.19 10.17 -15.57
N GLN A 167 -2.24 10.17 -16.40
CA GLN A 167 -3.38 9.27 -16.24
C GLN A 167 -2.96 7.80 -16.30
N THR A 168 -2.08 7.44 -17.22
CA THR A 168 -1.57 6.07 -17.35
C THR A 168 -0.81 5.64 -16.10
N MET A 169 0.08 6.50 -15.59
CA MET A 169 0.83 6.21 -14.36
C MET A 169 -0.09 6.12 -13.14
N HIS A 170 -1.10 6.99 -13.04
CA HIS A 170 -2.08 6.96 -11.96
C HIS A 170 -2.94 5.68 -11.99
N ARG A 171 -3.37 5.24 -13.18
CA ARG A 171 -4.08 3.95 -13.35
C ARG A 171 -3.19 2.77 -12.99
N ALA A 172 -1.90 2.81 -13.37
CA ALA A 172 -0.94 1.78 -12.99
C ALA A 172 -0.78 1.70 -11.47
N PHE A 173 -0.60 2.83 -10.81
CA PHE A 173 -0.58 2.92 -9.34
C PHE A 173 -1.83 2.30 -8.72
N ALA A 174 -3.03 2.71 -9.15
CA ALA A 174 -4.28 2.18 -8.63
C ALA A 174 -4.41 0.66 -8.85
N ALA A 175 -4.01 0.14 -10.01
CA ALA A 175 -4.03 -1.29 -10.30
C ALA A 175 -3.09 -2.08 -9.39
N PHE A 176 -1.88 -1.57 -9.15
CA PHE A 176 -0.92 -2.19 -8.24
C PHE A 176 -1.39 -2.16 -6.78
N GLU A 177 -2.02 -1.08 -6.34
CA GLU A 177 -2.61 -0.99 -5.00
C GLU A 177 -3.77 -1.98 -4.83
N VAL A 178 -4.67 -2.10 -5.80
CA VAL A 178 -5.75 -3.10 -5.77
C VAL A 178 -5.18 -4.51 -5.71
N ALA A 179 -4.15 -4.82 -6.51
CA ALA A 179 -3.47 -6.11 -6.46
C ALA A 179 -2.82 -6.38 -5.09
N ALA A 180 -2.18 -5.38 -4.48
CA ALA A 180 -1.60 -5.49 -3.14
C ALA A 180 -2.68 -5.75 -2.07
N VAL A 181 -3.83 -5.06 -2.14
CA VAL A 181 -4.96 -5.29 -1.24
C VAL A 181 -5.51 -6.71 -1.39
N LEU A 182 -5.64 -7.22 -2.62
CA LEU A 182 -6.09 -8.60 -2.84
C LEU A 182 -5.10 -9.61 -2.23
N LEU A 183 -3.79 -9.40 -2.40
CA LEU A 183 -2.78 -10.24 -1.77
C LEU A 183 -2.87 -10.17 -0.23
N ALA A 184 -3.09 -8.99 0.35
CA ALA A 184 -3.26 -8.82 1.79
C ALA A 184 -4.46 -9.60 2.31
N ILE A 185 -5.61 -9.50 1.63
CA ILE A 185 -6.84 -10.23 1.98
C ILE A 185 -6.62 -11.75 1.89
N LEU A 186 -5.98 -12.21 0.81
CA LEU A 186 -5.67 -13.63 0.63
C LEU A 186 -4.73 -14.15 1.72
N LEU A 187 -3.71 -13.39 2.08
CA LEU A 187 -2.78 -13.73 3.15
C LEU A 187 -3.51 -13.78 4.51
N MET A 188 -4.27 -12.75 4.88
CA MET A 188 -5.07 -12.75 6.11
C MET A 188 -6.03 -13.95 6.17
N ALA A 189 -6.76 -14.23 5.08
CA ALA A 189 -7.67 -15.35 5.02
C ALA A 189 -6.94 -16.70 5.18
N ALA A 190 -5.74 -16.84 4.61
CA ALA A 190 -4.93 -18.04 4.77
C ALA A 190 -4.48 -18.27 6.22
N LEU A 191 -4.04 -17.19 6.90
CA LEU A 191 -3.60 -17.24 8.30
C LEU A 191 -4.77 -17.58 9.24
N LEU A 192 -5.91 -16.93 9.07
CA LEU A 192 -7.10 -17.17 9.90
C LEU A 192 -7.65 -18.60 9.73
N ARG A 193 -7.62 -19.15 8.52
CA ARG A 193 -8.05 -20.54 8.25
C ARG A 193 -7.06 -21.58 8.78
N GLY A 194 -5.76 -21.28 8.75
CA GLY A 194 -4.71 -22.14 9.32
C GLY A 194 -4.93 -22.37 10.82
N GLY A 195 -5.23 -21.30 11.55
CA GLY A 195 -5.55 -21.37 12.98
C GLY A 195 -6.84 -22.14 13.31
N ALA A 196 -7.84 -22.12 12.43
CA ALA A 196 -9.11 -22.83 12.64
C ALA A 196 -8.99 -24.36 12.46
N ARG A 197 -8.12 -24.85 11.56
CA ARG A 197 -7.89 -26.29 11.38
C ARG A 197 -7.09 -26.93 12.52
N ALA A 198 -6.20 -26.18 13.17
CA ALA A 198 -5.40 -26.68 14.29
C ALA A 198 -6.16 -26.77 15.63
N ARG A 199 -7.42 -26.32 15.68
CA ARG A 199 -8.29 -26.39 16.88
C ARG A 199 -9.32 -27.53 16.83
N ARG A 200 -9.39 -28.28 15.73
CA ARG A 200 -10.24 -29.47 15.57
C ARG A 200 -9.36 -30.70 15.62
#